data_AF-A0A7X8R0M7-F1
#
_entry.id   AF-A0A7X8R0M7-F1
#
_cell.length_a   1.000
_cell.length_b   1.000
_cell.length_c   1.000
_cell.angle_alpha   90.00
_cell.angle_beta   90.00
_cell.angle_gamma   90.00
#
_symmetry.space_group_name_H-M   'P 1'
#
loop_
_entity.id
_entity.type
_entity.pdbx_description
1 polymer ?
#
loop_
_entity_poly.entity_id
_entity_poly.type
_entity_poly.pdbx_seq_one_letter_code
_entity_poly.pdbx_strand_id
1 'polypeptide(L)'
;MENDAKRKKKNKCFSMRKHYDFDKFWKPGMPVTEADKKMLEEVIEVYHRQGYVPTMKEVSNVQKLKSRFRTWNNILLAAGLPSRNDPEQKRKRLDTINRAKENS
;
A
#
# COMPACT_ATOMS: atom_id res chain seq x y z
N MET A 1 -1.55 -22.80 -31.11
CA MET A 1 -0.78 -22.43 -29.90
C MET A 1 -0.01 -21.19 -30.31
N GLU A 2 -0.28 -19.96 -29.87
CA GLU A 2 -0.85 -19.47 -28.64
C GLU A 2 -1.45 -18.08 -28.96
N ASN A 3 -2.75 -17.92 -28.71
CA ASN A 3 -3.45 -16.66 -28.89
C ASN A 3 -3.11 -15.71 -27.72
N ASP A 4 -3.29 -14.41 -27.96
CA ASP A 4 -3.42 -13.34 -26.96
C ASP A 4 -2.22 -12.39 -26.71
N ALA A 5 -1.66 -11.86 -27.81
CA ALA A 5 -0.79 -10.68 -27.77
C ALA A 5 -1.54 -9.41 -28.24
N LYS A 6 -2.70 -9.09 -27.67
CA LYS A 6 -3.44 -7.85 -28.00
C LYS A 6 -3.83 -7.06 -26.76
N ARG A 7 -2.96 -6.12 -26.33
CA ARG A 7 -3.41 -4.78 -25.92
C ARG A 7 -2.30 -3.73 -25.89
N LYS A 8 -1.79 -3.33 -27.07
CA LYS A 8 -1.16 -2.00 -27.20
C LYS A 8 -2.18 -1.00 -27.74
N LYS A 9 -2.12 0.20 -27.14
CA LYS A 9 -2.79 1.49 -27.46
C LYS A 9 -4.12 1.76 -26.75
N LYS A 10 -4.02 2.64 -25.74
CA LYS A 10 -4.86 3.83 -25.46
C LYS A 10 -4.09 4.62 -24.37
N ASN A 11 -3.76 5.91 -24.39
CA ASN A 11 -3.92 7.02 -25.32
C ASN A 11 -2.89 8.09 -24.93
N LYS A 12 -2.48 8.88 -25.91
CA LYS A 12 -1.56 10.02 -25.88
C LYS A 12 -2.20 11.22 -25.16
N CYS A 13 -1.87 11.45 -23.89
CA CYS A 13 -1.92 12.73 -23.16
C CYS A 13 -1.17 12.53 -21.82
N PHE A 14 -0.56 13.57 -21.22
CA PHE A 14 0.31 13.54 -20.02
C PHE A 14 1.85 13.45 -20.20
N SER A 15 2.48 14.08 -21.20
CA SER A 15 3.95 14.33 -21.12
C SER A 15 4.31 15.62 -20.37
N MET A 16 3.47 16.04 -19.42
CA MET A 16 3.83 16.97 -18.34
C MET A 16 3.95 16.20 -17.02
N ARG A 17 4.33 14.92 -17.11
CA ARG A 17 4.71 14.11 -15.96
C ARG A 17 5.99 14.76 -15.45
N LYS A 18 5.92 15.48 -14.33
CA LYS A 18 7.11 15.94 -13.60
C LYS A 18 8.17 14.84 -13.68
N HIS A 19 9.42 15.18 -13.99
CA HIS A 19 10.55 14.29 -13.72
C HIS A 19 10.50 13.99 -12.23
N TYR A 20 9.79 12.93 -11.85
CA TYR A 20 9.77 12.45 -10.50
C TYR A 20 11.14 11.79 -10.32
N ASP A 21 11.94 12.29 -9.39
CA ASP A 21 13.18 11.61 -8.99
C ASP A 21 12.82 10.26 -8.38
N PHE A 22 12.79 9.23 -9.22
CA PHE A 22 12.48 7.86 -8.81
C PHE A 22 13.53 7.31 -7.83
N ASP A 23 14.73 7.87 -7.82
CA ASP A 23 15.84 7.50 -6.94
C ASP A 23 15.76 8.12 -5.54
N LYS A 24 14.88 9.09 -5.31
CA LYS A 24 14.68 9.68 -3.98
C LYS A 24 13.89 8.79 -3.03
N PHE A 25 13.15 7.81 -3.57
CA PHE A 25 12.23 6.98 -2.78
C PHE A 25 12.86 5.67 -2.35
N TRP A 26 12.40 5.16 -1.21
CA TRP A 26 12.77 3.83 -0.74
C TRP A 26 12.36 2.75 -1.76
N LYS A 27 13.24 1.75 -1.93
CA LYS A 27 13.06 0.61 -2.82
C LYS A 27 13.13 -0.70 -2.02
N PRO A 28 12.41 -1.76 -2.42
CA PRO A 28 12.55 -3.07 -1.80
C PRO A 28 14.01 -3.53 -1.80
N GLY A 29 14.53 -3.90 -0.64
CA GLY A 29 15.94 -4.27 -0.44
C GLY A 29 16.84 -3.14 0.09
N MET A 30 16.34 -1.89 0.17
CA MET A 30 17.04 -0.81 0.87
C MET A 30 16.85 -0.94 2.39
N PRO A 31 17.86 -0.59 3.21
CA PRO A 31 17.70 -0.55 4.66
C PRO A 31 16.68 0.51 5.04
N VAL A 32 15.79 0.16 5.97
CA VAL A 32 14.79 1.09 6.52
C VAL A 32 15.44 1.86 7.66
N THR A 33 15.44 3.19 7.58
CA THR A 33 16.00 4.05 8.65
C THR A 33 15.14 3.98 9.91
N GLU A 34 15.70 4.31 11.09
CA GLU A 34 14.93 4.31 12.34
C GLU A 34 13.70 5.23 12.30
N ALA A 35 13.84 6.39 11.65
CA ALA A 35 12.72 7.30 11.45
C ALA A 35 11.61 6.65 10.62
N ASP A 36 11.97 5.92 9.56
CA ASP A 36 11.00 5.21 8.73
C ASP A 36 10.37 4.04 9.50
N LYS A 37 11.14 3.30 10.31
CA LYS A 37 10.62 2.24 11.20
C LYS A 37 9.54 2.77 12.13
N LYS A 38 9.77 3.92 12.78
CA LYS A 38 8.78 4.57 13.65
C LYS A 38 7.48 4.92 12.90
N MET A 39 7.57 5.28 11.62
CA MET A 39 6.37 5.52 10.81
C MET A 39 5.66 4.22 10.43
N LEU A 40 6.40 3.13 10.19
CA LEU A 40 5.84 1.82 9.89
C LEU A 40 5.20 1.18 11.13
N GLU A 41 5.71 1.46 12.33
CA GLU A 41 5.17 0.97 13.60
C GLU A 41 3.69 1.34 13.76
N GLU A 42 3.30 2.59 13.47
CA GLU A 42 1.88 3.01 13.49
C GLU A 42 1.01 2.14 12.56
N VAL A 43 1.53 1.76 11.38
CA VAL A 43 0.82 0.90 10.44
C VAL A 43 0.66 -0.52 11.01
N ILE A 44 1.71 -1.03 11.63
CA ILE A 44 1.75 -2.36 12.25
C ILE A 44 0.79 -2.41 13.45
N GLU A 45 0.77 -1.39 14.29
CA GLU A 45 -0.17 -1.29 15.42
C GLU A 45 -1.63 -1.29 14.95
N VAL A 46 -1.96 -0.52 13.91
CA VAL A 46 -3.31 -0.53 13.33
C VAL A 46 -3.64 -1.92 12.76
N TYR A 47 -2.68 -2.56 12.08
CA TYR A 47 -2.84 -3.93 11.58
C TYR A 47 -3.18 -4.91 12.72
N HIS A 48 -2.46 -4.85 13.85
CA HIS A 48 -2.74 -5.71 15.00
C HIS A 48 -4.08 -5.43 15.65
N ARG A 49 -4.49 -4.15 15.76
CA ARG A 49 -5.80 -3.80 16.33
C ARG A 49 -6.97 -4.25 15.45
N GLN A 50 -6.83 -4.16 14.14
CA GLN A 50 -7.91 -4.48 13.21
C GLN A 50 -7.91 -5.95 12.78
N GLY A 51 -6.77 -6.63 12.83
CA GLY A 51 -6.61 -8.01 12.35
C GLY A 51 -6.55 -8.15 10.83
N TYR A 52 -6.49 -7.05 10.08
CA TYR A 52 -6.33 -7.03 8.63
C TYR A 52 -5.46 -5.85 8.16
N VAL A 53 -4.93 -5.95 6.93
CA VAL A 53 -4.08 -4.91 6.34
C VAL A 53 -4.82 -3.56 6.27
N PRO A 54 -4.35 -2.53 7.01
CA PRO A 54 -5.03 -1.26 7.06
C PRO A 54 -4.97 -0.54 5.72
N THR A 55 -5.98 0.27 5.48
CA THR A 55 -6.06 1.15 4.32
C THR A 55 -5.50 2.53 4.64
N MET A 56 -5.19 3.27 3.58
CA MET A 56 -4.72 4.65 3.68
C MET A 56 -5.68 5.62 4.39
N LYS A 57 -6.93 5.23 4.65
CA LYS A 57 -7.88 6.08 5.38
C LYS A 57 -7.82 5.86 6.89
N GLU A 58 -7.24 4.73 7.31
CA GLU A 58 -7.23 4.26 8.69
C GLU A 58 -5.93 4.66 9.41
N VAL A 59 -4.90 4.98 8.63
CA VAL A 59 -3.61 5.44 9.13
C VAL A 59 -3.51 6.94 8.93
N SER A 60 -3.20 7.67 10.01
CA SER A 60 -3.09 9.13 9.98
C SER A 60 -1.82 9.60 9.26
N ASN A 61 -0.72 8.86 9.39
CA ASN A 61 0.60 9.28 8.89
C ASN A 61 0.88 8.95 7.40
N VAL A 62 -0.17 8.71 6.60
CA VAL A 62 -0.06 8.22 5.21
C VAL A 62 0.71 9.17 4.29
N GLN A 63 0.60 10.49 4.49
CA GLN A 63 1.31 11.45 3.65
C GLN A 63 2.83 11.37 3.82
N LYS A 64 3.32 11.23 5.06
CA LYS A 64 4.76 11.09 5.34
C LYS A 64 5.29 9.78 4.78
N LEU A 65 4.55 8.69 5.00
CA LEU A 65 4.89 7.38 4.45
C LEU A 65 4.94 7.41 2.92
N LYS A 66 3.95 8.02 2.25
CA LYS A 66 3.95 8.18 0.79
C LYS A 66 5.11 9.03 0.29
N SER A 67 5.52 10.05 1.04
CA SER A 67 6.68 10.88 0.65
C SER A 67 7.98 10.06 0.62
N ARG A 68 8.12 9.06 1.50
CA ARG A 68 9.33 8.22 1.62
C ARG A 68 9.27 6.97 0.74
N PHE A 69 8.18 6.22 0.83
CA PHE A 69 8.01 4.91 0.21
C PHE A 69 7.25 4.95 -1.11
N ARG A 70 6.68 6.11 -1.48
CA ARG A 70 5.94 6.40 -2.70
C ARG A 70 4.57 5.72 -2.82
N THR A 71 4.52 4.41 -2.61
CA THR A 71 3.32 3.60 -2.78
C THR A 71 2.95 2.87 -1.48
N TRP A 72 1.65 2.64 -1.28
CA TRP A 72 1.16 1.87 -0.13
C TRP A 72 1.69 0.43 -0.13
N ASN A 73 1.84 -0.18 -1.31
CA ASN A 73 2.40 -1.53 -1.39
C ASN A 73 3.87 -1.58 -0.92
N ASN A 74 4.68 -0.56 -1.23
CA ASN A 74 6.05 -0.49 -0.72
C ASN A 74 6.09 -0.31 0.80
N ILE A 75 5.15 0.47 1.35
CA ILE A 75 5.01 0.66 2.80
C ILE A 75 4.71 -0.67 3.48
N LEU A 76 3.74 -1.43 2.95
CA LEU A 76 3.39 -2.75 3.47
C LEU A 76 4.56 -3.72 3.37
N LEU A 77 5.27 -3.72 2.23
CA LEU A 77 6.43 -4.56 2.02
C LEU A 77 7.59 -4.21 2.97
N ALA A 78 7.82 -2.92 3.22
CA ALA A 78 8.80 -2.45 4.20
C ALA A 78 8.40 -2.82 5.65
N ALA A 79 7.10 -2.86 5.95
CA ALA A 79 6.55 -3.30 7.23
C ALA A 79 6.51 -4.83 7.38
N GLY A 80 6.85 -5.61 6.34
CA GLY A 80 6.73 -7.07 6.36
C GLY A 80 5.27 -7.57 6.34
N LEU A 81 4.33 -6.72 5.91
CA LEU A 81 2.91 -7.06 5.83
C LEU A 81 2.55 -7.62 4.45
N PRO A 82 1.52 -8.49 4.37
CA PRO A 82 1.03 -8.98 3.09
C PRO A 82 0.45 -7.84 2.25
N SER A 83 0.41 -8.06 0.93
CA SER A 83 -0.16 -7.09 0.01
C SER A 83 -1.65 -6.89 0.30
N ARG A 84 -2.12 -5.65 0.22
CA ARG A 84 -3.56 -5.32 0.35
C ARG A 84 -4.44 -6.11 -0.63
N ASN A 85 -3.88 -6.54 -1.75
CA ASN A 85 -4.63 -7.23 -2.79
C ASN A 85 -4.80 -8.74 -2.55
N ASP A 86 -4.18 -9.25 -1.49
CA ASP A 86 -4.30 -10.63 -1.04
C ASP A 86 -5.77 -10.98 -0.72
N PRO A 87 -6.29 -12.11 -1.24
CA PRO A 87 -7.69 -12.50 -1.05
C PRO A 87 -8.04 -12.75 0.41
N GLU A 88 -7.12 -13.24 1.24
CA GLU A 88 -7.36 -13.49 2.66
C GLU A 88 -7.58 -12.17 3.40
N GLN A 89 -6.73 -11.18 3.13
CA GLN A 89 -6.84 -9.84 3.72
C GLN A 89 -8.12 -9.12 3.29
N LYS A 90 -8.57 -9.31 2.04
CA LYS A 90 -9.87 -8.79 1.57
C LYS A 90 -11.04 -9.41 2.33
N ARG A 91 -10.99 -10.73 2.56
CA ARG A 91 -12.05 -11.44 3.29
C ARG A 91 -12.13 -10.96 4.73
N LYS A 92 -11.00 -10.84 5.44
CA LYS A 92 -10.93 -10.32 6.81
C LYS A 92 -11.48 -8.90 6.93
N ARG A 93 -11.12 -8.01 6.00
CA ARG A 93 -11.67 -6.64 5.98
C ARG A 93 -13.19 -6.66 5.80
N LEU A 94 -13.69 -7.42 4.83
CA LEU A 94 -15.13 -7.47 4.54
C LEU A 94 -15.92 -8.01 5.74
N ASP A 95 -15.41 -9.06 6.38
CA ASP A 95 -15.96 -9.63 7.60
C ASP A 95 -16.07 -8.58 8.73
N THR A 96 -15.00 -7.83 8.98
CA THR A 96 -15.01 -6.78 10.01
C THR A 96 -16.01 -5.66 9.69
N ILE A 97 -16.10 -5.24 8.43
CA ILE A 97 -17.06 -4.22 7.98
C ILE A 97 -18.50 -4.72 8.17
N ASN A 98 -18.78 -5.98 7.81
CA ASN A 98 -20.11 -6.56 7.95
C ASN A 98 -20.49 -6.65 9.43
N ARG A 99 -19.59 -7.13 10.29
CA ARG A 99 -19.80 -7.18 11.73
C ARG A 99 -20.05 -5.81 12.34
N ALA A 100 -19.32 -4.79 11.89
CA ALA A 100 -19.52 -3.40 12.34
C ALA A 100 -20.88 -2.84 11.91
N LYS A 101 -21.39 -3.24 10.74
CA LYS A 101 -22.73 -2.86 10.27
C LYS A 101 -23.86 -3.56 11.01
N GLU A 102 -23.66 -4.82 11.42
CA GLU A 102 -24.69 -5.57 12.16
C GLU A 102 -24.87 -5.09 13.60
N ASN A 103 -23.85 -4.44 14.18
CA ASN A 103 -23.88 -3.92 15.55
C ASN A 103 -24.17 -2.40 15.62
N SER A 104 -24.59 -1.78 14.51
CA SER A 104 -24.83 -0.34 14.39
C SER A 104 -26.25 -0.04 13.94
#